data_AF-A0A6A6H2M7-F1
#
_entry.id   AF-A0A6A6H2M7-F1
#
_cell.length_a   1.000
_cell.length_b   1.000
_cell.length_c   1.000
_cell.angle_alpha   90.00
_cell.angle_beta   90.00
_cell.angle_gamma   90.00
#
_symmetry.space_group_name_H-M   'P 1'
#
loop_
_entity.id
_entity.type
_entity.pdbx_description
1 polymer ?
#
loop_
_entity_poly.entity_id
_entity_poly.type
_entity_poly.pdbx_seq_one_letter_code
_entity_poly.pdbx_strand_id
1 'polypeptide(L)'
;MPSSCQDIRAALAACLANSDCVLVERNKAGDCLREPLVETLPTRCQQLKHGYGECKKGMIDMRKRFRGNKPISVSTEIEAGADNPSNQLYAGKPAFQQVKGTDGRDEGSNV
;
A
#
# COMPACT_ATOMS: atom_id res chain seq x y z
N MET A 1 -15.61 -8.77 2.44
CA MET A 1 -15.80 -8.94 0.97
C MET A 1 -17.22 -8.49 0.64
N PRO A 2 -17.51 -7.68 -0.40
CA PRO A 2 -16.64 -7.27 -1.49
C PRO A 2 -15.91 -5.96 -1.20
N SER A 3 -14.75 -5.85 -1.81
CA SER A 3 -13.88 -4.70 -1.98
C SER A 3 -14.60 -3.49 -2.59
N SER A 4 -15.51 -2.85 -1.86
CA SER A 4 -16.15 -1.62 -2.31
C SER A 4 -15.31 -0.44 -1.82
N CYS A 5 -14.98 0.49 -2.70
CA CYS A 5 -14.20 1.68 -2.36
C CYS A 5 -14.98 2.68 -1.48
N GLN A 6 -16.00 2.22 -0.74
CA GLN A 6 -16.90 3.03 0.06
C GLN A 6 -16.17 3.63 1.26
N ASP A 7 -15.40 2.84 2.00
CA ASP A 7 -14.66 3.32 3.18
C ASP A 7 -13.61 4.37 2.80
N ILE A 8 -12.89 4.12 1.70
CA ILE A 8 -11.90 5.08 1.17
C ILE A 8 -12.59 6.34 0.67
N ARG A 9 -13.75 6.21 0.02
CA ARG A 9 -14.55 7.37 -0.41
C ARG A 9 -15.03 8.19 0.78
N ALA A 10 -15.50 7.55 1.85
CA ALA A 10 -15.94 8.22 3.06
C ALA A 10 -14.77 8.95 3.74
N ALA A 11 -13.60 8.29 3.87
CA ALA A 11 -12.40 8.91 4.39
C ALA A 11 -11.91 10.09 3.54
N LEU A 12 -11.97 9.97 2.21
CA LEU A 12 -11.61 11.05 1.29
C LEU A 12 -12.59 12.23 1.41
N ALA A 13 -13.90 11.97 1.49
CA ALA A 13 -14.91 13.00 1.70
C ALA A 13 -14.69 13.75 3.02
N ALA A 14 -14.39 13.04 4.10
CA ALA A 14 -14.03 13.64 5.39
C ALA A 14 -12.74 14.47 5.30
N CYS A 15 -11.75 14.02 4.54
CA CYS A 15 -10.51 14.76 4.32
C CYS A 15 -10.75 16.08 3.58
N LEU A 16 -11.55 16.05 2.50
CA LEU A 16 -11.90 17.23 1.72
C LEU A 16 -12.79 18.21 2.49
N ALA A 17 -13.68 17.73 3.36
CA ALA A 17 -14.49 18.59 4.21
C ALA A 17 -13.67 19.41 5.21
N ASN A 18 -12.47 18.92 5.58
CA ASN A 18 -11.55 19.59 6.51
C ASN A 18 -10.42 20.33 5.79
N SER A 19 -10.34 20.28 4.45
CA SER A 19 -9.26 20.93 3.71
C SER A 19 -9.59 22.37 3.33
N ASP A 20 -8.54 23.19 3.23
CA ASP A 20 -8.68 24.62 2.92
C ASP A 20 -9.32 24.87 1.55
N CYS A 21 -9.12 23.97 0.59
CA CYS A 21 -9.75 24.05 -0.73
C CYS A 21 -11.29 24.13 -0.68
N VAL A 22 -11.92 23.43 0.27
CA VAL A 22 -13.39 23.46 0.44
C VAL A 22 -13.81 24.47 1.48
N LEU A 23 -13.08 24.59 2.59
CA LEU A 23 -13.45 25.48 3.71
C LEU A 23 -13.17 26.96 3.42
N VAL A 24 -12.00 27.26 2.86
CA VAL A 24 -11.52 28.62 2.62
C VAL A 24 -11.89 29.06 1.20
N GLU A 25 -11.49 28.30 0.19
CA GLU A 25 -11.71 28.68 -1.21
C GLU A 25 -13.11 28.36 -1.73
N ARG A 26 -13.91 27.59 -0.98
CA ARG A 26 -15.31 27.24 -1.33
C ARG A 26 -15.45 26.53 -2.68
N ASN A 27 -14.39 25.86 -3.13
CA ASN A 27 -14.44 25.05 -4.33
C ASN A 27 -15.28 23.78 -4.10
N LYS A 28 -15.83 23.22 -5.18
CA LYS A 28 -16.49 21.90 -5.10
C LYS A 28 -15.44 20.84 -4.80
N ALA A 29 -15.78 19.86 -3.98
CA ALA A 29 -14.89 18.75 -3.63
C ALA A 29 -14.30 18.02 -4.87
N GLY A 30 -15.05 17.96 -5.98
CA GLY A 30 -14.56 17.37 -7.24
C GLY A 30 -13.51 18.22 -7.96
N ASP A 31 -13.56 19.54 -7.82
CA ASP A 31 -12.60 20.47 -8.43
C ASP A 31 -11.29 20.51 -7.65
N CYS A 32 -11.35 20.33 -6.32
CA CYS A 32 -10.15 20.15 -5.48
C CYS A 32 -9.31 18.92 -5.86
N LEU A 33 -9.89 17.92 -6.53
CA LEU A 33 -9.20 16.70 -6.95
C LEU A 33 -8.57 16.81 -8.36
N ARG A 34 -8.69 17.96 -9.01
CA ARG A 34 -8.09 18.26 -10.32
C ARG A 34 -6.87 19.17 -10.18
N GLU A 35 -5.96 19.07 -11.12
CA GLU A 35 -4.84 20.01 -11.23
C GLU A 35 -5.38 21.43 -11.55
N PRO A 36 -4.81 22.50 -10.98
CA PRO A 36 -3.62 22.54 -10.10
C PRO A 36 -3.90 22.40 -8.59
N LEU A 37 -5.17 22.38 -8.17
CA LEU A 37 -5.58 22.43 -6.75
C LEU A 37 -5.21 21.18 -5.95
N VAL A 38 -4.93 20.06 -6.62
CA VAL A 38 -4.48 18.82 -5.96
C VAL A 38 -3.17 19.03 -5.18
N GLU A 39 -2.28 19.86 -5.70
CA GLU A 39 -0.96 20.05 -5.10
C GLU A 39 -1.02 20.86 -3.80
N THR A 40 -2.02 21.73 -3.66
CA THR A 40 -2.25 22.51 -2.44
C THR A 40 -2.96 21.72 -1.33
N LEU A 41 -3.52 20.55 -1.66
CA LEU A 41 -4.17 19.70 -0.66
C LEU A 41 -3.15 19.05 0.30
N PRO A 42 -3.55 18.79 1.56
CA PRO A 42 -2.73 18.05 2.50
C PRO A 42 -2.33 16.66 1.98
N THR A 43 -1.12 16.22 2.35
CA THR A 43 -0.55 14.91 1.95
C THR A 43 -1.49 13.74 2.26
N ARG A 44 -2.22 13.80 3.37
CA ARG A 44 -3.25 12.81 3.74
C ARG A 44 -4.35 12.70 2.67
N CYS A 45 -4.86 13.82 2.15
CA CYS A 45 -5.91 13.79 1.13
C CYS A 45 -5.35 13.31 -0.23
N GLN A 46 -4.09 13.64 -0.54
CA GLN A 46 -3.41 13.13 -1.74
C GLN A 46 -3.22 11.60 -1.69
N GLN A 47 -2.84 11.05 -0.54
CA GLN A 47 -2.75 9.60 -0.32
C GLN A 47 -4.12 8.92 -0.48
N LEU A 48 -5.18 9.50 0.09
CA LEU A 48 -6.54 8.98 -0.06
C LEU A 48 -7.03 9.03 -1.52
N LYS A 49 -6.67 10.08 -2.27
CA LYS A 49 -6.94 10.17 -3.72
C LYS A 49 -6.25 9.03 -4.47
N HIS A 50 -4.97 8.78 -4.19
CA HIS A 50 -4.22 7.68 -4.80
C HIS A 50 -4.86 6.31 -4.49
N GLY A 51 -5.10 6.04 -3.21
CA GLY A 51 -5.72 4.79 -2.76
C GLY A 51 -7.13 4.58 -3.32
N TYR A 52 -7.92 5.64 -3.48
CA TYR A 52 -9.23 5.57 -4.13
C TYR A 52 -9.12 5.21 -5.62
N GLY A 53 -8.14 5.77 -6.32
CA GLY A 53 -7.83 5.45 -7.72
C GLY A 53 -7.42 3.98 -7.90
N GLU A 54 -6.52 3.49 -7.05
CA GLU A 54 -6.11 2.08 -7.05
C GLU A 54 -7.27 1.14 -6.70
N CYS A 55 -8.08 1.53 -5.72
CA CYS A 55 -9.25 0.76 -5.35
C CYS A 55 -10.21 0.58 -6.54
N LYS A 56 -10.53 1.69 -7.23
CA LYS A 56 -11.43 1.66 -8.40
C LYS A 56 -10.80 0.88 -9.56
N LYS A 57 -9.49 1.00 -9.77
CA LYS A 57 -8.76 0.23 -10.78
C LYS A 57 -8.83 -1.27 -10.50
N GLY A 58 -8.70 -1.69 -9.24
CA GLY A 58 -8.86 -3.09 -8.82
C GLY A 58 -10.28 -3.62 -8.97
N MET A 59 -11.29 -2.76 -8.85
CA MET A 59 -12.68 -3.15 -9.15
C MET A 59 -12.92 -3.36 -10.66
N ILE A 60 -12.23 -2.63 -11.54
CA ILE A 60 -12.40 -2.76 -12.99
C ILE A 60 -11.57 -3.93 -13.55
N ASP A 61 -10.37 -4.16 -13.01
CA ASP A 61 -9.46 -5.21 -13.44
C ASP A 61 -9.91 -6.60 -12.99
N MET A 62 -10.38 -7.42 -13.93
CA MET A 62 -10.84 -8.80 -13.69
C MET A 62 -9.77 -9.67 -13.02
N ARG A 63 -8.48 -9.41 -13.29
CA ARG A 63 -7.37 -10.20 -12.73
C ARG A 63 -7.16 -9.91 -11.23
N LYS A 64 -7.54 -8.72 -10.77
CA LYS A 64 -7.46 -8.29 -9.36
C LYS A 64 -8.71 -8.66 -8.56
N ARG A 65 -9.86 -8.91 -9.20
CA ARG A 65 -11.08 -9.38 -8.54
C ARG A 65 -10.92 -10.74 -7.85
N PHE A 66 -10.12 -11.64 -8.43
CA PHE A 66 -9.90 -12.99 -7.87
C PHE A 66 -8.89 -13.04 -6.72
N ARG A 67 -7.87 -12.17 -6.75
CA ARG A 67 -6.85 -12.09 -5.70
C ARG A 67 -7.24 -11.16 -4.55
N GLY A 68 -8.35 -10.43 -4.69
CA GLY A 68 -8.78 -9.42 -3.73
C GLY A 68 -7.98 -8.13 -3.87
N ASN A 69 -8.64 -6.99 -3.70
CA ASN A 69 -7.94 -5.73 -3.53
C ASN A 69 -7.27 -5.71 -2.16
N LYS A 70 -6.03 -5.21 -2.08
CA LYS A 70 -5.33 -5.03 -0.81
C LYS A 70 -6.15 -4.09 0.09
N PRO A 71 -6.36 -4.41 1.38
CA PRO A 71 -7.02 -3.49 2.30
C PRO A 71 -6.15 -2.24 2.45
N ILE A 72 -6.73 -1.05 2.32
CA ILE A 72 -6.00 0.20 2.54
C ILE A 72 -5.53 0.35 4.00
N SER A 73 -6.10 -0.41 4.93
CA SER A 73 -5.66 -0.48 6.33
C SER A 73 -4.33 -1.22 6.51
N VAL A 74 -3.82 -1.89 5.46
CA VAL A 74 -2.46 -2.45 5.41
C VAL A 74 -1.53 -1.42 4.77
N SER A 75 -1.52 -0.21 5.31
CA SER A 75 -0.45 0.78 5.09
C SER A 75 0.46 0.85 6.33
N THR A 76 0.51 -0.21 7.12
CA THR A 76 1.67 -0.56 7.96
C THR A 76 2.91 -0.90 7.11
N GLU A 77 3.06 -0.30 5.93
CA GLU A 77 4.20 -0.47 5.03
C GLU A 77 5.25 0.63 5.27
N ILE A 78 5.12 1.43 6.34
CA ILE A 78 6.21 2.25 6.88
C ILE A 78 7.02 1.51 7.97
N GLU A 79 6.54 0.39 8.53
CA GLU A 79 7.26 -0.28 9.64
C GLU A 79 7.70 -1.73 9.41
N ALA A 80 7.39 -2.36 8.28
CA ALA A 80 7.90 -3.70 8.01
C ALA A 80 8.31 -3.86 6.54
N GLY A 81 9.60 -3.61 6.30
CA GLY A 81 10.29 -4.26 5.19
C GLY A 81 10.35 -5.77 5.44
N ALA A 82 9.27 -6.48 5.11
CA ALA A 82 9.11 -7.92 4.95
C ALA A 82 7.60 -8.10 4.76
N ASP A 83 7.10 -8.54 3.61
CA ASP A 83 7.09 -9.96 3.30
C ASP A 83 7.09 -10.20 1.80
N ASN A 84 8.30 -10.51 1.33
CA ASN A 84 8.70 -11.60 0.45
C ASN A 84 9.83 -11.05 -0.43
N PRO A 85 11.12 -11.33 -0.13
CA PRO A 85 12.08 -11.33 -1.22
C PRO A 85 11.53 -12.37 -2.20
N SER A 86 11.16 -11.90 -3.39
CA SER A 86 10.76 -12.75 -4.50
C SER A 86 11.96 -13.61 -4.89
N ASN A 87 12.22 -14.67 -4.13
CA ASN A 87 13.14 -15.74 -4.45
C ASN A 87 12.47 -16.61 -5.51
N GLN A 88 12.28 -16.04 -6.71
CA GLN A 88 12.00 -16.84 -7.88
C GLN A 88 13.33 -17.23 -8.51
N LEU A 89 13.74 -18.47 -8.29
CA LEU A 89 14.71 -19.11 -9.17
C LEU A 89 13.96 -19.94 -10.20
N TYR A 90 14.33 -19.70 -11.45
CA TYR A 90 14.04 -20.60 -12.54
C TYR A 90 14.41 -22.04 -12.12
N ALA A 91 13.45 -22.96 -12.21
CA ALA A 91 13.54 -24.38 -11.81
C ALA A 91 13.58 -24.72 -10.30
N GLY A 92 13.11 -23.83 -9.41
CA GLY A 92 12.65 -24.25 -8.07
C GLY A 92 13.72 -24.68 -7.06
N LYS A 93 14.98 -24.24 -7.23
CA LYS A 93 16.04 -24.42 -6.22
C LYS A 93 16.54 -23.05 -5.74
N PRO A 94 16.77 -22.81 -4.43
CA PRO A 94 17.28 -21.54 -3.92
C PRO A 94 18.69 -21.22 -4.47
N ALA A 95 18.98 -19.95 -4.79
CA ALA A 95 20.27 -19.49 -5.37
C ALA A 95 21.45 -19.61 -4.39
N PHE A 96 21.17 -19.72 -3.10
CA PHE A 96 22.18 -19.74 -2.06
C PHE A 96 21.82 -20.83 -1.05
N GLN A 97 22.74 -21.75 -0.85
CA GLN A 97 22.66 -22.72 0.23
C GLN A 97 22.97 -21.98 1.53
N GLN A 98 22.00 -21.98 2.44
CA GLN A 98 22.11 -21.31 3.73
C GLN A 98 23.27 -21.95 4.51
N VAL A 99 24.42 -21.27 4.55
CA VAL A 99 25.57 -21.73 5.33
C VAL A 99 25.21 -21.51 6.80
N LYS A 100 25.19 -22.59 7.58
CA LYS A 100 24.94 -22.52 9.02
C LYS A 100 26.14 -21.80 9.65
N GLY A 101 25.90 -20.65 10.26
CA GLY A 101 26.95 -19.89 10.96
C GLY A 101 27.57 -20.75 12.05
N THR A 102 28.89 -20.87 12.03
CA THR A 102 29.66 -21.51 13.10
C THR A 102 29.90 -20.48 14.21
N ASP A 103 29.19 -20.61 15.32
CA ASP A 103 29.49 -19.94 16.57
C ASP A 103 30.73 -20.56 17.21
N GLY A 104 31.84 -19.83 17.16
CA GLY A 104 33.15 -20.30 17.61
C GLY A 104 33.23 -20.59 19.11
N ARG A 105 33.05 -21.87 19.46
CA ARG A 105 33.64 -22.49 20.66
C ARG A 105 34.20 -23.86 20.28
N ASP A 106 35.52 -23.91 20.29
CA ASP A 106 36.36 -25.11 20.23
C ASP A 106 36.09 -25.97 21.47
N GLU A 107 35.67 -27.23 21.29
CA GLU A 107 36.06 -28.40 22.12
C GLU A 107 35.89 -29.66 21.25
N GLY A 108 37.00 -30.33 20.95
CA GLY A 108 37.01 -31.59 20.20
C GLY A 108 36.58 -32.79 21.03
N SER A 109 36.08 -33.85 20.37
CA SER A 109 36.47 -35.24 20.66
C SER A 109 35.81 -36.21 19.67
N ASN A 110 36.68 -36.84 18.88
CA ASN A 110 36.68 -38.22 18.36
C ASN A 110 35.51 -39.16 18.77
N VAL A 111 34.83 -39.74 17.77
CA VAL A 111 34.72 -41.19 17.43
C VAL A 111 33.94 -41.32 16.11
#